data_AF-A0A219B469-F1
#
_entry.id   AF-A0A219B469-F1
#
_cell.length_a   1.000
_cell.length_b   1.000
_cell.length_c   1.000
_cell.angle_alpha   90.00
_cell.angle_beta   90.00
_cell.angle_gamma   90.00
#
_symmetry.space_group_name_H-M   'P 1'
#
loop_
_entity.id
_entity.type
_entity.pdbx_description
1 polymer ?
#
loop_
_entity_poly.entity_id
_entity_poly.type
_entity_poly.pdbx_seq_one_letter_code
_entity_poly.pdbx_strand_id
1 'polypeptide(L)'
;MRRRGTLGPTIEDMPIPRDAQPDCYWTGNMLDMEAVVGAYATLLIVDAYGGDEIEIPRHLQHAGDLIDLVGTQTAKAFIDVYGGSALYIPLAREAIKWAKAEPVLRQVRAAEISITEASRRLRMKRASLSEYLARNGKRHSRRCTPKNPTLL
;
A
#
# COMPACT_ATOMS: atom_id res chain seq x y z
N MET A 1 17.94 -9.22 -36.04
CA MET A 1 16.72 -8.61 -35.46
C MET A 1 16.69 -8.87 -33.95
N ARG A 2 17.04 -7.88 -33.12
CA ARG A 2 16.89 -7.99 -31.66
C ARG A 2 15.41 -7.75 -31.34
N ARG A 3 14.69 -8.77 -30.85
CA ARG A 3 13.36 -8.57 -30.26
C ARG A 3 13.54 -7.56 -29.13
N ARG A 4 13.00 -6.34 -29.28
CA ARG A 4 12.82 -5.45 -28.14
C ARG A 4 11.86 -6.21 -27.23
N GLY A 5 12.41 -6.85 -26.20
CA GLY A 5 11.60 -7.48 -25.16
C GLY A 5 10.63 -6.40 -24.69
N THR A 6 9.34 -6.67 -24.82
CA THR A 6 8.31 -5.87 -24.18
C THR A 6 8.72 -5.75 -22.72
N LEU A 7 9.10 -4.54 -22.35
CA LEU A 7 9.47 -4.14 -21.01
C LEU A 7 8.22 -4.40 -20.15
N GLY A 8 8.08 -5.60 -19.58
CA GLY A 8 6.92 -6.02 -18.78
C GLY A 8 6.68 -5.10 -17.58
N PRO A 9 5.46 -5.03 -17.02
CA PRO A 9 5.05 -4.00 -16.05
C PRO A 9 6.07 -3.83 -14.92
N THR A 10 6.33 -2.58 -14.55
CA THR A 10 7.12 -2.26 -13.35
C THR A 10 6.28 -2.56 -12.11
N ILE A 11 6.93 -2.60 -10.94
CA ILE A 11 6.24 -2.76 -9.65
C ILE A 11 5.16 -1.69 -9.41
N GLU A 12 5.35 -0.49 -9.96
CA GLU A 12 4.43 0.64 -9.83
C GLU A 12 3.13 0.40 -10.61
N ASP A 13 3.23 -0.34 -11.72
CA ASP A 13 2.11 -0.72 -12.59
C ASP A 13 1.31 -1.91 -12.04
N MET A 14 1.80 -2.57 -10.98
CA MET A 14 1.12 -3.71 -10.40
C MET A 14 -0.08 -3.25 -9.56
N PRO A 15 -1.21 -3.99 -9.60
CA PRO A 15 -2.35 -3.65 -8.76
C PRO A 15 -2.02 -3.92 -7.29
N ILE A 16 -2.59 -3.10 -6.41
CA ILE A 16 -2.58 -3.36 -4.97
C ILE A 16 -3.45 -4.61 -4.73
N PRO A 17 -2.95 -5.64 -4.04
CA PRO A 17 -3.72 -6.85 -3.81
C PRO A 17 -4.81 -6.62 -2.75
N ARG A 18 -5.97 -7.24 -2.92
CA ARG A 18 -7.11 -7.11 -1.98
C ARG A 18 -6.84 -7.66 -0.59
N ASP A 19 -5.91 -8.60 -0.49
CA ASP A 19 -5.49 -9.22 0.77
C ASP A 19 -4.23 -8.58 1.35
N ALA A 20 -3.87 -7.37 0.90
CA ALA A 20 -2.79 -6.59 1.48
C ALA A 20 -2.93 -6.49 3.00
N GLN A 21 -1.80 -6.57 3.69
CA GLN A 21 -1.72 -6.50 5.14
C GLN A 21 -0.83 -5.33 5.56
N PRO A 22 -1.06 -4.74 6.75
CA PRO A 22 -0.16 -3.77 7.32
C PRO A 22 1.27 -4.31 7.47
N ASP A 23 2.25 -3.47 7.16
CA ASP A 23 3.66 -3.80 7.32
C ASP A 23 4.43 -2.70 8.08
N CYS A 24 5.74 -2.86 8.18
CA CYS A 24 6.60 -1.94 8.93
C CYS A 24 6.76 -0.53 8.32
N TYR A 25 6.28 -0.31 7.10
CA TYR A 25 6.31 0.97 6.40
C TYR A 25 5.02 1.77 6.56
N TRP A 26 4.01 1.20 7.22
CA TRP A 26 2.76 1.89 7.51
C TRP A 26 2.98 2.93 8.60
N THR A 27 2.45 4.13 8.38
CA THR A 27 2.47 5.21 9.37
C THR A 27 1.34 5.03 10.39
N GLY A 28 1.38 5.77 11.51
CA GLY A 28 0.26 5.81 12.46
C GLY A 28 -1.07 6.13 11.77
N ASN A 29 -1.09 7.20 10.97
CA ASN A 29 -2.27 7.60 10.20
C ASN A 29 -2.78 6.47 9.28
N MET A 30 -1.88 5.68 8.68
CA MET A 30 -2.31 4.54 7.86
C MET A 30 -2.98 3.46 8.70
N LEU A 31 -2.46 3.17 9.89
CA LEU A 31 -3.06 2.21 10.82
C LEU A 31 -4.41 2.71 11.34
N ASP A 32 -4.55 4.01 11.59
CA ASP A 32 -5.83 4.60 11.98
C ASP A 32 -6.87 4.49 10.86
N MET A 33 -6.48 4.80 9.61
CA MET A 33 -7.35 4.60 8.45
C MET A 33 -7.69 3.12 8.25
N GLU A 34 -6.74 2.21 8.47
CA GLU A 34 -6.96 0.76 8.36
C GLU A 34 -8.04 0.26 9.31
N ALA A 35 -8.04 0.74 10.55
CA ALA A 35 -9.07 0.41 11.51
C ALA A 35 -10.48 0.84 11.07
N VAL A 36 -10.59 1.83 10.17
CA VAL A 36 -11.86 2.36 9.65
C VAL A 36 -12.30 1.67 8.37
N VAL A 37 -11.40 1.56 7.38
CA VAL A 37 -11.75 1.11 6.01
C VAL A 37 -11.06 -0.18 5.57
N GLY A 38 -10.18 -0.73 6.40
CA GLY A 38 -9.39 -1.91 6.09
C GLY A 38 -8.20 -1.63 5.19
N ALA A 39 -7.23 -2.54 5.23
CA ALA A 39 -5.90 -2.33 4.67
C ALA A 39 -5.88 -2.03 3.16
N TYR A 40 -6.71 -2.74 2.39
CA TYR A 40 -6.80 -2.53 0.94
C TYR A 40 -7.26 -1.12 0.58
N ALA A 41 -8.34 -0.64 1.21
CA ALA A 41 -8.88 0.69 0.96
C ALA A 41 -7.93 1.79 1.43
N THR A 42 -7.27 1.61 2.58
CA THR A 42 -6.22 2.52 3.05
C THR A 42 -5.13 2.69 2.01
N LEU A 43 -4.63 1.59 1.44
CA LEU A 43 -3.59 1.66 0.42
C LEU A 43 -4.06 2.31 -0.89
N LEU A 44 -5.33 2.12 -1.28
CA LEU A 44 -5.90 2.82 -2.44
C LEU A 44 -5.96 4.33 -2.21
N ILE A 45 -6.44 4.76 -1.04
CA ILE A 45 -6.49 6.19 -0.66
C ILE A 45 -5.09 6.79 -0.65
N VAL A 46 -4.12 6.06 -0.10
CA VAL A 46 -2.72 6.50 -0.02
C VAL A 46 -2.03 6.52 -1.39
N ASP A 47 -2.33 5.58 -2.29
CA ASP A 47 -1.80 5.60 -3.67
C ASP A 47 -2.39 6.76 -4.49
N ALA A 48 -3.65 7.13 -4.23
CA ALA A 48 -4.34 8.20 -4.95
C ALA A 48 -4.01 9.62 -4.45
N TYR A 49 -3.95 9.82 -3.13
CA TYR A 49 -3.85 11.15 -2.49
C TYR A 49 -2.56 11.34 -1.67
N GLY A 50 -1.64 10.38 -1.70
CA GLY A 50 -0.46 10.37 -0.86
C GLY A 50 0.41 11.62 -1.02
N GLY A 51 0.62 12.35 0.07
CA GLY A 51 1.39 13.58 0.11
C GLY A 51 0.54 14.85 0.17
N ASP A 52 -0.76 14.73 -0.05
CA ASP A 52 -1.70 15.86 -0.06
C ASP A 52 -2.49 15.96 1.24
N GLU A 53 -2.95 17.18 1.53
CA GLU A 53 -4.00 17.43 2.52
C GLU A 53 -5.34 17.54 1.78
N ILE A 54 -6.26 16.63 2.07
CA ILE A 54 -7.55 16.56 1.38
C ILE A 54 -8.69 16.94 2.33
N GLU A 55 -9.63 17.73 1.82
CA GLU A 55 -10.88 18.00 2.54
C GLU A 55 -11.83 16.82 2.39
N ILE A 56 -12.27 16.23 3.50
CA ILE A 56 -13.22 15.13 3.47
C ILE A 56 -14.64 15.70 3.51
N PRO A 57 -15.49 15.41 2.50
CA PRO A 57 -16.87 15.89 2.51
C PRO A 57 -17.66 15.39 3.72
N ARG A 58 -18.60 16.20 4.24
CA ARG A 58 -19.51 15.78 5.33
C ARG A 58 -20.61 14.81 4.89
N HIS A 59 -20.90 14.77 3.59
CA HIS A 59 -22.01 13.99 3.04
C HIS A 59 -21.54 13.17 1.84
N LEU A 60 -22.00 11.92 1.80
CA LEU A 60 -21.61 10.92 0.80
C LEU A 60 -21.90 11.37 -0.65
N GLN A 61 -22.97 12.14 -0.87
CA GLN A 61 -23.34 12.68 -2.18
C GLN A 61 -22.29 13.63 -2.80
N HIS A 62 -21.33 14.12 -2.01
CA HIS A 62 -20.26 15.00 -2.46
C HIS A 62 -18.90 14.27 -2.55
N ALA A 63 -18.87 12.96 -2.33
CA ALA A 63 -17.64 12.17 -2.25
C ALA A 63 -17.45 11.24 -3.47
N GLY A 64 -17.79 11.72 -4.68
CA GLY A 64 -17.75 10.94 -5.92
C GLY A 64 -16.40 10.23 -6.13
N ASP A 65 -15.30 10.98 -6.09
CA ASP A 65 -13.95 10.43 -6.30
C ASP A 65 -13.58 9.34 -5.27
N LEU A 66 -13.97 9.53 -4.00
CA LEU A 66 -13.72 8.56 -2.94
C LEU A 66 -14.60 7.30 -3.13
N ILE A 67 -15.85 7.46 -3.55
CA ILE A 67 -16.75 6.34 -3.88
C ILE A 67 -16.21 5.53 -5.05
N ASP A 68 -15.74 6.20 -6.11
CA ASP A 68 -15.17 5.54 -7.28
C ASP A 68 -13.88 4.77 -6.92
N LEU A 69 -13.11 5.31 -5.97
CA LEU A 69 -11.86 4.69 -5.52
C LEU A 69 -12.09 3.46 -4.62
N VAL A 70 -12.90 3.58 -3.56
CA VAL A 70 -13.01 2.54 -2.52
C VAL A 70 -14.39 1.88 -2.40
N GLY A 71 -15.36 2.33 -3.19
CA GLY A 71 -16.74 1.89 -3.15
C GLY A 71 -17.58 2.63 -2.11
N THR A 72 -18.90 2.63 -2.31
CA THR A 72 -19.86 3.43 -1.54
C THR A 72 -19.84 3.14 -0.03
N GLN A 73 -19.79 1.86 0.36
CA GLN A 73 -19.81 1.48 1.78
C GLN A 73 -18.55 1.94 2.52
N THR A 74 -17.40 1.75 1.88
CA THR A 74 -16.10 2.14 2.42
C THR A 74 -15.97 3.67 2.51
N ALA A 75 -16.38 4.38 1.45
CA ALA A 75 -16.39 5.84 1.43
C ALA A 75 -17.30 6.39 2.55
N LYS A 76 -18.47 5.77 2.77
CA LYS A 76 -19.35 6.14 3.87
C LYS A 76 -18.68 5.97 5.23
N ALA A 77 -18.05 4.83 5.50
CA ALA A 77 -17.33 4.61 6.76
C ALA A 77 -16.21 5.64 6.98
N PHE A 78 -15.48 5.98 5.92
CA PHE A 78 -14.43 7.00 5.96
C PHE A 78 -14.98 8.39 6.29
N ILE A 79 -16.08 8.80 5.65
CA ILE A 79 -16.76 10.08 5.90
C ILE A 79 -17.36 10.14 7.30
N ASP A 80 -17.93 9.04 7.79
CA ASP A 80 -18.52 8.98 9.13
C ASP A 80 -17.46 9.29 10.22
N VAL A 81 -16.17 8.99 9.96
CA VAL A 81 -15.06 9.26 10.89
C VAL A 81 -14.37 10.60 10.62
N TYR A 82 -14.06 10.91 9.36
CA TYR A 82 -13.21 12.07 9.00
C TYR A 82 -13.97 13.25 8.37
N GLY A 83 -15.27 13.10 8.12
CA GLY A 83 -16.09 14.05 7.39
C GLY A 83 -16.10 15.46 7.98
N GLY A 84 -15.85 16.45 7.12
CA GLY A 84 -15.80 17.86 7.48
C GLY A 84 -14.49 18.32 8.10
N SER A 85 -13.44 17.51 8.01
CA SER A 85 -12.07 17.84 8.41
C SER A 85 -11.15 17.82 7.19
N ALA A 86 -10.06 18.60 7.25
CA ALA A 86 -8.91 18.41 6.38
C ALA A 86 -8.03 17.29 6.96
N LEU A 87 -7.65 16.33 6.12
CA LEU A 87 -6.85 15.18 6.52
C LEU A 87 -5.60 15.09 5.65
N TYR A 88 -4.43 15.08 6.29
CA TYR A 88 -3.17 14.78 5.61
C TYR A 88 -3.04 13.29 5.30
N ILE A 89 -2.90 12.95 4.02
CA ILE A 89 -2.68 11.58 3.55
C ILE A 89 -1.17 11.33 3.41
N PRO A 90 -0.61 10.33 4.11
CA PRO A 90 0.82 10.06 4.05
C PRO A 90 1.21 9.50 2.67
N LEU A 91 2.32 9.98 2.11
CA LEU A 91 2.82 9.55 0.80
C LEU A 91 3.20 8.05 0.70
N ALA A 92 3.64 7.44 1.81
CA ALA A 92 3.93 6.01 2.02
C ALA A 92 4.41 5.16 0.82
N ARG A 93 5.27 5.70 -0.07
CA ARG A 93 5.73 5.05 -1.30
C ARG A 93 6.24 3.63 -1.11
N GLU A 94 6.98 3.39 -0.02
CA GLU A 94 7.50 2.06 0.27
C GLU A 94 6.37 1.08 0.63
N ALA A 95 5.39 1.48 1.45
CA ALA A 95 4.26 0.62 1.80
C ALA A 95 3.46 0.20 0.55
N ILE A 96 3.17 1.14 -0.37
CA ILE A 96 2.49 0.86 -1.64
C ILE A 96 3.31 -0.13 -2.48
N LYS A 97 4.59 0.21 -2.72
CA LYS A 97 5.50 -0.59 -3.52
C LYS A 97 5.59 -2.03 -2.99
N TRP A 98 5.71 -2.19 -1.68
CA TRP A 98 5.83 -3.52 -1.07
C TRP A 98 4.52 -4.29 -1.09
N ALA A 99 3.38 -3.64 -0.86
CA ALA A 99 2.07 -4.27 -1.05
C ALA A 99 1.90 -4.78 -2.49
N LYS A 100 2.28 -3.97 -3.49
CA LYS A 100 2.26 -4.33 -4.92
C LYS A 100 3.19 -5.52 -5.25
N ALA A 101 4.35 -5.64 -4.59
CA ALA A 101 5.27 -6.77 -4.77
C ALA A 101 4.85 -8.07 -4.06
N GLU A 102 4.04 -7.99 -2.99
CA GLU A 102 3.76 -9.12 -2.11
C GLU A 102 3.25 -10.39 -2.84
N PRO A 103 2.40 -10.32 -3.88
CA PRO A 103 2.00 -11.51 -4.65
C PRO A 103 3.18 -12.28 -5.27
N VAL A 104 4.18 -11.57 -5.79
CA VAL A 104 5.39 -12.20 -6.36
C VAL A 104 6.28 -12.75 -5.26
N LEU A 105 6.36 -12.04 -4.13
CA LEU A 105 7.16 -12.46 -3.00
C LEU A 105 6.60 -13.71 -2.32
N ARG A 106 5.28 -13.88 -2.31
CA ARG A 106 4.63 -15.12 -1.88
C ARG A 106 5.05 -16.31 -2.73
N GLN A 107 5.10 -16.16 -4.06
CA GLN A 107 5.60 -17.22 -4.97
C GLN A 107 7.06 -17.58 -4.67
N VAL A 108 7.90 -16.59 -4.32
CA VAL A 108 9.29 -16.86 -3.91
C VAL A 108 9.34 -17.64 -2.59
N ARG A 109 8.53 -17.26 -1.59
CA ARG A 109 8.47 -17.95 -0.29
C ARG A 109 7.94 -19.38 -0.42
N ALA A 110 7.01 -19.60 -1.34
CA ALA A 110 6.48 -20.92 -1.69
C ALA A 110 7.42 -21.74 -2.58
N ALA A 111 8.62 -21.22 -2.90
CA ALA A 111 9.59 -21.83 -3.81
C ALA A 111 9.06 -22.12 -5.23
N GLU A 112 7.97 -21.46 -5.66
CA GLU A 112 7.40 -21.57 -7.00
C GLU A 112 8.25 -20.85 -8.05
N ILE A 113 8.88 -19.74 -7.66
CA ILE A 113 9.83 -18.99 -8.49
C ILE A 113 11.11 -18.70 -7.73
N SER A 114 12.23 -18.62 -8.45
CA SER A 114 13.50 -18.23 -7.85
C SER A 114 13.54 -16.73 -7.54
N ILE A 115 14.38 -16.33 -6.58
CA ILE A 115 14.65 -14.91 -6.30
C ILE A 115 15.21 -14.17 -7.53
N THR A 116 15.94 -14.87 -8.40
CA THR A 116 16.43 -14.32 -9.68
C THR A 116 15.26 -13.94 -10.58
N GLU A 117 14.28 -14.82 -10.71
CA GLU A 117 13.10 -14.62 -11.53
C GLU A 117 12.24 -13.47 -10.97
N ALA A 118 12.00 -13.47 -9.67
CA ALA A 118 11.28 -12.38 -9.00
C ALA A 118 11.96 -11.02 -9.20
N SER A 119 13.31 -10.97 -9.13
CA SER A 119 14.06 -9.73 -9.37
C SER A 119 13.89 -9.17 -10.77
N ARG A 120 13.74 -10.06 -11.78
CA ARG A 120 13.46 -9.65 -13.16
C ARG A 120 12.02 -9.17 -13.31
N ARG A 121 11.05 -9.90 -12.75
CA ARG A 121 9.62 -9.54 -12.81
C ARG A 121 9.34 -8.19 -12.15
N LEU A 122 9.88 -7.97 -10.96
CA LEU A 122 9.69 -6.72 -10.21
C LEU A 122 10.63 -5.60 -10.66
N ARG A 123 11.61 -5.90 -11.54
CA ARG A 123 12.70 -5.00 -11.92
C ARG A 123 13.44 -4.39 -10.72
N MET A 124 13.66 -5.20 -9.70
CA MET A 124 14.31 -4.79 -8.46
C MET A 124 15.68 -5.44 -8.34
N LYS A 125 16.61 -4.76 -7.64
CA LYS A 125 17.89 -5.37 -7.28
C LYS A 125 17.64 -6.57 -6.36
N ARG A 126 18.32 -7.69 -6.62
CA ARG A 126 18.25 -8.90 -5.77
C ARG A 126 18.50 -8.61 -4.30
N ALA A 127 19.43 -7.71 -3.99
CA ALA A 127 19.75 -7.31 -2.61
C ALA A 127 18.52 -6.73 -1.89
N SER A 128 17.76 -5.84 -2.54
CA SER A 128 16.53 -5.26 -1.99
C SER A 128 15.44 -6.30 -1.76
N LEU A 129 15.32 -7.26 -2.68
CA LEU A 129 14.40 -8.39 -2.56
C LEU A 129 14.77 -9.32 -1.40
N SER A 130 16.06 -9.66 -1.26
CA SER A 130 16.57 -10.47 -0.16
C SER A 130 16.35 -9.81 1.20
N GLU A 131 16.63 -8.52 1.30
CA GLU A 131 16.43 -7.75 2.53
C GLU A 131 14.97 -7.76 2.97
N TYR A 132 14.04 -7.61 2.03
CA TYR A 132 12.62 -7.65 2.33
C TYR A 132 12.15 -9.05 2.76
N LEU A 133 12.54 -10.10 2.04
CA LEU A 133 12.22 -11.48 2.41
C LEU A 133 12.73 -11.82 3.82
N ALA A 134 13.90 -11.31 4.19
CA ALA A 134 14.45 -11.49 5.54
C ALA A 134 13.70 -10.70 6.63
N ARG A 135 13.11 -9.54 6.30
CA ARG A 135 12.38 -8.67 7.24
C ARG A 135 10.96 -9.17 7.52
N ASN A 136 10.20 -9.58 6.49
CA ASN A 136 8.84 -10.07 6.68
C ASN A 136 8.76 -11.44 7.35
N GLY A 137 9.82 -12.26 7.26
CA GLY A 137 9.89 -13.53 8.00
C GLY A 137 10.06 -13.39 9.53
N LYS A 138 10.37 -12.19 10.05
CA LYS A 138 10.80 -12.00 11.46
C LYS A 138 9.93 -11.08 12.31
N ARG A 139 8.90 -10.41 11.77
CA ARG A 139 8.34 -9.19 12.39
C ARG A 139 6.86 -9.14 12.75
N HIS A 140 6.13 -10.26 12.76
CA HIS A 140 4.88 -10.29 13.55
C HIS A 140 5.12 -10.24 15.07
N SER A 141 6.37 -10.35 15.56
CA SER A 141 6.63 -10.49 17.00
C SER A 141 7.29 -9.31 17.73
N ARG A 142 7.90 -8.30 17.08
CA ARG A 142 8.56 -7.20 17.81
C ARG A 142 8.51 -5.85 17.09
N ARG A 143 7.63 -4.96 17.59
CA ARG A 143 7.61 -3.49 17.50
C ARG A 143 8.15 -2.91 16.19
N CYS A 144 7.26 -2.74 15.21
CA CYS A 144 7.42 -1.67 14.24
C CYS A 144 6.99 -0.38 14.95
N THR A 145 7.94 0.32 15.57
CA THR A 145 7.71 1.69 16.00
C THR A 145 7.55 2.54 14.72
N PRO A 146 6.42 3.22 14.52
CA PRO A 146 6.27 4.14 13.39
C PRO A 146 7.40 5.17 13.45
N LYS A 147 8.01 5.48 12.30
CA LYS A 147 9.16 6.39 12.21
C LYS A 147 8.81 7.87 12.46
N ASN A 148 7.59 8.19 12.86
CA ASN A 148 7.20 9.50 13.36
C ASN A 148 6.08 9.31 14.40
N PRO A 149 6.32 9.55 15.70
CA PRO A 149 5.24 9.89 16.59
C PRO A 149 4.81 11.32 16.22
N THR A 150 3.69 11.47 15.52
CA THR A 150 3.09 12.79 15.34
C THR A 150 2.83 13.34 16.74
N LEU A 151 3.52 14.44 17.10
CA LEU A 151 3.26 15.20 18.31
C LEU A 151 1.83 15.75 18.22
N LEU A 152 1.05 15.45 19.26
CA LEU A 152 -0.23 16.10 19.57
C LEU A 152 -0.08 17.63 19.62
#